data_AF-A0A922MZL7-F1
#
_entry.id   AF-A0A922MZL7-F1
#
_cell.length_a   1.000
_cell.length_b   1.000
_cell.length_c   1.000
_cell.angle_alpha   90.00
_cell.angle_beta   90.00
_cell.angle_gamma   90.00
#
_symmetry.space_group_name_H-M   'P 1'
#
loop_
_entity.id
_entity.type
_entity.pdbx_description
1 polymer ?
#
loop_
_entity_poly.entity_id
_entity_poly.type
_entity_poly.pdbx_seq_one_letter_code
_entity_poly.pdbx_strand_id
1 'polypeptide(L)'
;MIKKDEMFKIYMKTDLNEEFKVVDIKKNVRGRQYFITKALMAPLWPTGKPVPDAKLKDLKSMLHLIPQDSHDFYVKLTGNEDTEDDIDGFSGQPDFELETDLD
;
A
#
# COMPACT_ATOMS: atom_id res chain seq x y z
N MET A 1 -2.52 -10.57 3.70
CA MET A 1 -3.50 -9.63 4.28
C MET A 1 -3.08 -9.32 5.71
N ILE A 2 -2.87 -8.05 6.06
CA ILE A 2 -2.45 -7.67 7.43
C ILE A 2 -3.70 -7.59 8.31
N LYS A 3 -3.73 -8.37 9.39
CA LYS A 3 -4.81 -8.32 10.39
C LYS A 3 -4.42 -7.32 11.46
N LYS A 4 -5.17 -6.22 11.58
CA LYS A 4 -4.87 -5.13 12.53
C LYS A 4 -4.90 -5.57 14.00
N ASP A 5 -5.69 -6.60 14.31
CA ASP A 5 -5.79 -7.18 15.65
C ASP A 5 -4.55 -8.02 16.01
N GLU A 6 -3.73 -8.37 15.02
CA GLU A 6 -2.54 -9.18 15.18
C GLU A 6 -1.31 -8.42 14.66
N MET A 7 -1.07 -7.23 15.23
CA MET A 7 -0.07 -6.25 14.76
C MET A 7 1.38 -6.75 14.67
N PHE A 8 1.70 -7.86 15.35
CA PHE A 8 3.03 -8.47 15.33
C PHE A 8 3.10 -9.74 14.47
N LYS A 9 2.02 -10.13 13.78
CA LYS A 9 2.02 -11.34 12.94
C LYS A 9 2.07 -10.97 11.47
N ILE A 10 3.03 -11.56 10.77
CA ILE A 10 3.14 -11.51 9.32
C ILE A 10 2.64 -12.85 8.78
N TYR A 11 1.64 -12.79 7.90
CA TYR A 11 1.06 -13.94 7.20
C TYR A 11 1.62 -13.98 5.78
N MET A 12 2.45 -14.97 5.47
CA MET A 12 3.09 -15.12 4.16
C MET A 12 2.93 -16.53 3.62
N LYS A 13 2.89 -16.65 2.29
CA LYS A 13 2.93 -17.92 1.56
C LYS A 13 3.82 -17.75 0.33
N THR A 14 4.54 -18.81 -0.01
CA THR A 14 5.46 -18.83 -1.16
C THR A 14 4.75 -19.26 -2.44
N ASP A 15 3.72 -20.08 -2.31
CA ASP A 15 2.83 -20.50 -3.39
C ASP A 15 1.36 -20.15 -3.06
N LEU A 16 0.51 -20.09 -4.08
CA LEU A 16 -0.94 -19.89 -3.91
C LEU A 16 -1.63 -21.07 -3.23
N ASN A 17 -1.12 -22.30 -3.44
CA ASN A 17 -1.69 -23.55 -2.94
C ASN A 17 -1.25 -23.92 -1.52
N GLU A 18 -0.30 -23.18 -0.96
CA GLU A 18 0.21 -23.42 0.39
C GLU A 18 -0.62 -22.70 1.46
N GLU A 19 -0.64 -23.28 2.66
CA GLU A 19 -1.13 -22.60 3.85
C GLU A 19 -0.23 -21.43 4.24
N PHE A 20 -0.81 -20.43 4.90
CA PHE A 20 -0.05 -19.28 5.39
C PHE A 20 0.91 -19.69 6.51
N LYS A 21 2.19 -19.39 6.33
CA LYS A 21 3.17 -19.37 7.41
C LYS A 21 3.01 -18.08 8.19
N VAL A 22 2.94 -18.20 9.52
CA VAL A 22 2.75 -17.08 10.43
C VAL A 22 4.07 -16.80 11.14
N VAL A 23 4.63 -15.62 10.90
CA VAL A 23 5.86 -15.14 11.55
C VAL A 23 5.48 -14.11 12.60
N ASP A 24 5.81 -14.36 13.86
CA ASP A 24 5.67 -13.38 14.94
C ASP A 24 6.94 -12.53 15.04
N ILE A 25 6.80 -11.22 14.78
CA ILE A 25 7.91 -10.24 14.83
C ILE A 25 8.00 -9.52 16.18
N LYS A 26 7.26 -9.97 17.19
CA LYS A 26 7.37 -9.42 18.54
C LYS A 26 8.78 -9.70 19.08
N LYS A 27 9.61 -8.66 19.14
CA LYS A 27 10.99 -8.74 19.63
C LYS A 27 11.04 -9.23 21.09
N ASN A 28 11.60 -10.42 21.29
CA ASN A 28 11.93 -11.00 22.59
C ASN A 28 13.42 -10.76 22.94
N VAL A 29 13.88 -9.51 22.83
CA VAL A 29 15.31 -9.16 23.02
C VAL A 29 15.52 -8.10 24.09
N ARG A 30 16.62 -8.26 24.85
CA ARG A 30 17.18 -7.22 25.74
C ARG A 30 17.69 -6.05 24.88
N GLY A 31 17.05 -4.89 24.99
CA GLY A 31 17.42 -3.68 24.23
C GLY A 31 16.23 -2.73 24.05
N ARG A 32 16.42 -1.65 23.28
CA ARG A 32 15.36 -0.66 23.03
C ARG A 32 14.25 -1.30 22.18
N GLN A 33 13.06 -1.45 22.77
CA GLN A 33 11.88 -1.89 22.04
C GLN A 33 11.27 -0.72 21.28
N TYR A 34 10.99 -0.91 19.99
CA TYR A 34 10.15 -0.01 19.22
C TYR A 34 8.69 -0.28 19.59
N PHE A 35 7.99 0.76 20.02
CA PHE A 35 6.60 0.65 20.44
C PHE A 35 5.69 0.79 19.21
N ILE A 36 5.29 -0.33 18.62
CA ILE A 36 4.30 -0.34 17.54
C ILE A 36 2.93 -0.06 18.17
N THR A 37 2.35 1.10 17.85
CA THR A 37 1.01 1.47 18.31
C THR A 37 -0.03 1.25 17.22
N LYS A 38 -1.30 1.08 17.62
CA LYS A 38 -2.42 1.04 16.66
C LYS A 38 -2.55 2.32 15.84
N ALA A 39 -2.05 3.46 16.35
CA ALA A 39 -2.04 4.72 15.61
C ALA A 39 -1.22 4.62 14.32
N LEU A 40 -0.11 3.87 14.33
CA LEU A 40 0.68 3.60 13.13
C LEU A 40 -0.05 2.72 12.09
N MET A 41 -1.18 2.10 12.47
CA MET A 41 -2.02 1.26 11.61
C MET A 41 -3.35 1.93 11.25
N ALA A 42 -3.48 3.25 11.47
CA ALA A 42 -4.61 4.02 10.99
C ALA A 42 -4.74 3.86 9.46
N PRO A 43 -5.96 3.69 8.91
CA PRO A 43 -6.16 3.70 7.47
C PRO A 43 -5.63 5.01 6.88
N LEU A 44 -4.78 4.94 5.85
CA LEU A 44 -4.22 6.13 5.20
C LEU A 44 -5.28 6.92 4.44
N TRP A 45 -6.28 6.23 3.87
CA TRP A 45 -7.35 6.83 3.07
C TRP A 45 -8.73 6.32 3.54
N PRO A 46 -9.19 6.75 4.72
CA PRO A 46 -10.45 6.27 5.29
C PRO A 46 -11.68 6.66 4.46
N THR A 47 -11.58 7.76 3.71
CA THR A 47 -12.62 8.29 2.82
C THR A 47 -12.33 8.02 1.35
N GLY A 48 -11.34 7.18 1.05
CA GLY A 48 -10.87 6.89 -0.30
C GLY A 48 -9.64 7.68 -0.72
N LYS A 49 -8.85 7.08 -1.61
CA LYS A 49 -7.57 7.64 -2.06
C LYS A 49 -7.84 8.79 -3.06
N PRO A 50 -7.18 9.95 -2.91
CA PRO A 50 -7.21 11.00 -3.93
C PRO A 50 -6.42 10.55 -5.17
N VAL A 51 -6.95 10.85 -6.34
CA VAL A 51 -6.41 10.45 -7.63
C VAL A 51 -6.58 11.62 -8.62
N PRO A 52 -5.67 11.84 -9.57
CA PRO A 52 -5.87 12.84 -10.61
C PRO A 52 -7.19 12.65 -11.34
N ASP A 53 -7.90 13.74 -11.62
CA ASP A 53 -9.26 13.69 -12.19
C ASP A 53 -9.33 12.97 -13.53
N ALA A 54 -8.31 13.14 -14.37
CA ALA A 54 -8.20 12.41 -15.63
C ALA A 54 -8.23 10.89 -15.42
N LYS A 55 -7.43 10.39 -14.46
CA LYS A 55 -7.35 8.97 -14.13
C LYS A 55 -8.64 8.47 -13.49
N LEU A 56 -9.26 9.27 -12.63
CA LEU A 56 -10.55 8.91 -12.02
C LEU A 56 -11.66 8.75 -13.07
N LYS A 57 -11.69 9.65 -14.07
CA LYS A 57 -12.64 9.57 -15.18
C LYS A 57 -12.46 8.29 -15.99
N ASP A 58 -11.22 7.94 -16.31
CA ASP A 58 -10.90 6.72 -17.05
C ASP A 58 -11.29 5.47 -16.25
N LEU A 59 -10.94 5.41 -14.96
CA LEU A 59 -11.33 4.33 -14.06
C LEU A 59 -12.85 4.15 -13.98
N LYS A 60 -13.60 5.26 -13.87
CA LYS A 60 -15.08 5.22 -13.85
C LYS A 60 -15.66 4.74 -15.18
N SER A 61 -15.07 5.12 -16.31
CA SER A 61 -15.52 4.67 -17.63
C SER A 61 -15.38 3.15 -17.82
N MET A 62 -14.34 2.56 -17.23
CA MET A 62 -14.04 1.13 -17.30
C MET A 62 -14.69 0.31 -16.18
N LEU A 63 -15.50 0.91 -15.31
CA LEU A 63 -16.09 0.22 -14.15
C LEU A 63 -16.91 -1.03 -14.54
N HIS A 64 -17.51 -1.02 -15.74
CA HIS A 64 -18.26 -2.15 -16.30
C HIS A 64 -17.39 -3.39 -16.61
N LEU A 65 -16.07 -3.23 -16.71
CA LEU A 65 -15.10 -4.32 -16.90
C LEU A 65 -14.57 -4.88 -15.58
N ILE A 66 -14.82 -4.16 -14.48
CA ILE A 66 -14.34 -4.50 -13.14
C ILE A 66 -15.38 -5.41 -12.46
N PRO A 67 -14.97 -6.51 -11.81
CA PRO A 67 -15.85 -7.34 -11.01
C PRO A 67 -16.66 -6.54 -9.97
N GLN A 68 -17.93 -6.88 -9.82
CA GLN A 68 -18.89 -6.13 -9.00
C GLN A 68 -18.48 -6.04 -7.52
N ASP A 69 -17.84 -7.09 -6.99
CA ASP A 69 -17.32 -7.17 -5.63
C ASP A 69 -16.22 -6.14 -5.33
N SER A 70 -15.57 -5.63 -6.39
CA SER A 70 -14.47 -4.67 -6.31
C SER A 70 -14.94 -3.22 -6.50
N HIS A 71 -16.19 -2.98 -6.92
CA HIS A 71 -16.70 -1.64 -7.23
C HIS A 71 -16.63 -0.67 -6.05
N ASP A 72 -16.90 -1.16 -4.83
CA ASP A 72 -16.87 -0.35 -3.61
C ASP A 72 -15.54 0.38 -3.40
N PHE A 73 -14.43 -0.19 -3.88
CA PHE A 73 -13.12 0.47 -3.83
C PHE A 73 -13.05 1.64 -4.82
N TYR A 74 -13.42 1.41 -6.08
CA TYR A 74 -13.31 2.42 -7.15
C TYR A 74 -14.30 3.56 -7.00
N VAL A 75 -15.49 3.29 -6.46
CA VAL A 75 -16.52 4.31 -6.20
C VAL A 75 -16.08 5.30 -5.10
N LYS A 76 -15.27 4.85 -4.15
CA LYS A 76 -14.75 5.69 -3.05
C LYS A 76 -13.57 6.56 -3.46
N LEU A 77 -12.99 6.38 -4.65
CA LEU A 77 -11.89 7.22 -5.13
C LEU A 77 -12.36 8.67 -5.31
N THR A 78 -11.55 9.60 -4.85
CA THR A 78 -11.84 11.04 -4.91
C THR A 78 -10.93 11.71 -5.93
N GLY A 79 -11.50 12.65 -6.68
CA GLY A 79 -10.76 13.45 -7.64
C GLY A 79 -10.01 14.56 -6.92
N ASN A 80 -8.76 14.80 -7.30
CA ASN A 80 -7.99 15.92 -6.79
C ASN A 80 -7.02 16.42 -7.85
N GLU A 81 -7.21 17.67 -8.29
CA GLU A 81 -6.36 18.35 -9.28
C GLU A 81 -4.93 18.60 -8.76
N ASP A 82 -4.77 18.74 -7.44
CA ASP A 82 -3.48 18.98 -6.78
C ASP A 82 -2.71 17.67 -6.50
N THR A 83 -3.27 16.51 -6.85
CA THR A 83 -2.53 15.25 -6.73
C THR A 83 -1.59 15.13 -7.92
N GLU A 84 -0.30 15.40 -7.68
CA GLU A 84 0.75 14.98 -8.59
C GLU A 84 0.81 13.44 -8.59
N ASP A 85 0.69 12.83 -9.77
CA ASP A 85 1.10 11.45 -9.91
C ASP A 85 2.64 11.42 -9.81
N ASP A 86 3.19 10.41 -9.13
CA ASP A 86 4.59 10.05 -9.29
C ASP A 86 4.77 9.47 -10.70
N ILE A 87 4.80 10.34 -11.72
CA ILE A 87 5.06 10.00 -13.13
C ILE A 87 6.56 9.98 -13.39
N ASP A 88 7.37 9.66 -12.38
CA ASP A 88 8.76 9.34 -12.60
C ASP A 88 8.81 7.92 -13.18
N GLY A 89 8.60 7.85 -14.49
CA GLY A 89 8.85 6.64 -15.27
C GLY A 89 10.33 6.22 -15.18
N PHE A 90 10.73 5.28 -16.04
CA PHE A 90 12.11 4.78 -16.13
C PHE A 90 13.21 5.87 -16.30
N SER A 91 12.82 7.10 -16.61
CA SER A 91 13.69 8.27 -16.81
C SER A 91 13.58 9.34 -15.71
N GLY A 92 12.84 9.10 -14.62
CA GLY A 92 12.77 10.04 -13.49
C GLY A 92 14.12 10.15 -12.79
N GLN A 93 14.44 11.33 -12.26
CA GLN A 93 15.57 11.45 -11.33
C GLN A 93 15.21 10.70 -10.05
N PRO A 94 16.06 9.79 -9.56
CA PRO A 94 15.80 9.12 -8.30
C PRO A 94 15.68 10.15 -7.18
N ASP A 95 14.69 9.99 -6.31
CA ASP A 95 14.50 10.76 -5.08
C ASP A 95 15.43 10.31 -3.94
N PHE A 96 16.41 9.47 -4.27
CA PHE A 96 17.46 8.97 -3.38
C PHE A 96 18.83 9.05 -4.06
N GLU A 97 19.89 9.17 -3.26
CA GLU A 97 21.28 9.16 -3.78
C GLU A 97 21.64 7.75 -4.26
N LEU A 98 22.02 7.63 -5.53
CA LEU A 98 22.60 6.41 -6.07
C LEU A 98 24.06 6.33 -5.62
N GLU A 99 24.38 5.35 -4.78
CA GLU A 99 25.76 4.97 -4.51
C GLU A 99 26.36 4.40 -5.82
N THR A 100 27.17 5.19 -6.50
CA THR A 100 27.98 4.71 -7.63
C THR A 100 29.30 4.20 -7.10
N ASP A 101 29.50 2.89 -7.14
CA ASP A 101 30.82 2.27 -6.96
C ASP A 101 31.70 2.67 -8.15
N LEU A 102 32.41 3.79 -8.03
CA LEU A 102 33.50 4.16 -8.94
C LEU A 102 34.81 3.63 -8.33
N ASP A 103 35.34 2.57 -8.95
CA ASP A 103 36.73 2.09 -8.75
C ASP A 103 37.77 3.15 -9.14
#